data_AF-A0A9W3C971-F1
#
_entry.id   AF-A0A9W3C971-F1
#
_cell.length_a   1.000
_cell.length_b   1.000
_cell.length_c   1.000
_cell.angle_alpha   90.00
_cell.angle_beta   90.00
_cell.angle_gamma   90.00
#
_symmetry.space_group_name_H-M   'P 1'
#
loop_
_entity.id
_entity.type
_entity.pdbx_description
1 polymer ?
#
loop_
_entity_poly.entity_id
_entity_poly.type
_entity_poly.pdbx_seq_one_letter_code
_entity_poly.pdbx_strand_id
1 'polypeptide(L)'
;MVSYGALAVTMVVVVVTVQWLGCNFAEGYPEEDLVVRLPGQPKVLFRQYAGYVEVDTKTGRSLFYYFVEAATQPETKPLTLWLNGGVDVCMTYERKFYFNLPEVQHALHANRTRLPYEWSMCTSRVNYRGIDSNISMLPLLKRIIQNKTPVWIFSGDQDSIIPFLGTRTIIRELAHDLNFSTTLPYRHWYHRDQVAGWVTEYGKLLTFATVRGAAHMVPYGQPARALHMFSCFVRGRRLPNNTHYPDDG
;
A
#
# COMPACT_ATOMS: atom_id res chain seq x y z
N MET A 1 -41.87 -24.14 63.52
CA MET A 1 -40.91 -23.53 64.46
C MET A 1 -39.55 -24.17 64.16
N VAL A 2 -38.54 -23.35 63.85
CA VAL A 2 -37.13 -23.66 63.54
C VAL A 2 -36.82 -24.33 62.18
N SER A 3 -35.86 -23.71 61.49
CA SER A 3 -35.29 -23.97 60.16
C SER A 3 -33.84 -24.42 60.31
N TYR A 4 -33.38 -25.36 59.47
CA TYR A 4 -32.04 -25.57 58.88
C TYR A 4 -32.22 -26.72 57.86
N GLY A 5 -31.68 -26.81 56.65
CA GLY A 5 -30.67 -26.08 55.90
C GLY A 5 -30.10 -27.06 54.86
N ALA A 6 -30.19 -26.70 53.57
CA ALA A 6 -29.40 -27.13 52.40
C ALA A 6 -29.26 -28.63 52.02
N LEU A 7 -29.58 -28.92 50.73
CA LEU A 7 -28.77 -29.65 49.72
C LEU A 7 -29.69 -29.96 48.52
N ALA A 8 -29.67 -29.12 47.47
CA ALA A 8 -28.84 -29.31 46.28
C ALA A 8 -29.32 -30.45 45.36
N VAL A 9 -30.20 -30.11 44.41
CA VAL A 9 -30.27 -30.78 43.10
C VAL A 9 -30.53 -29.70 42.05
N THR A 10 -29.47 -29.02 41.63
CA THR A 10 -29.51 -28.13 40.47
C THR A 10 -29.54 -29.03 39.24
N MET A 11 -30.73 -29.15 38.64
CA MET A 11 -30.96 -29.95 37.45
C MET A 11 -30.25 -29.31 36.24
N VAL A 12 -29.46 -30.13 35.56
CA VAL A 12 -28.71 -29.83 34.34
C VAL A 12 -29.65 -29.43 33.21
N VAL A 13 -29.50 -28.21 32.70
CA VAL A 13 -29.81 -27.89 31.30
C VAL A 13 -28.69 -27.00 30.78
N VAL A 14 -27.63 -27.64 30.27
CA VAL A 14 -26.63 -26.97 29.44
C VAL A 14 -27.31 -26.70 28.10
N VAL A 15 -27.90 -25.52 27.94
CA VAL A 15 -28.21 -25.00 26.61
C VAL A 15 -26.87 -24.60 26.01
N VAL A 16 -26.28 -25.50 25.21
CA VAL A 16 -25.26 -25.11 24.25
C VAL A 16 -25.98 -24.29 23.19
N THR A 17 -26.15 -22.99 23.44
CA THR A 17 -26.36 -22.07 22.34
C THR A 17 -25.09 -22.14 21.53
N VAL A 18 -25.20 -22.73 20.34
CA VAL A 18 -24.28 -22.49 19.24
C VAL A 18 -24.39 -21.00 18.96
N GLN A 19 -23.64 -20.21 19.73
CA GLN A 19 -23.29 -18.88 19.32
C GLN A 19 -22.23 -19.08 18.26
N TRP A 20 -22.74 -19.40 17.06
CA TRP A 20 -22.16 -18.96 15.81
C TRP A 20 -22.02 -17.44 15.95
N LEU A 21 -20.97 -17.02 16.65
CA LEU A 21 -20.34 -15.75 16.41
C LEU A 21 -19.99 -15.84 14.94
N GLY A 22 -20.91 -15.36 14.10
CA GLY A 22 -20.58 -14.98 12.76
C GLY A 22 -19.42 -14.02 12.89
N CYS A 23 -18.21 -14.54 12.73
CA CYS A 23 -17.23 -13.82 11.97
C CYS A 23 -17.92 -13.55 10.64
N ASN A 24 -18.60 -12.41 10.56
CA ASN A 24 -18.76 -11.73 9.31
C ASN A 24 -17.32 -11.52 8.85
N PHE A 25 -16.81 -12.47 8.07
CA PHE A 25 -15.70 -12.22 7.19
C PHE A 25 -16.25 -11.12 6.27
N ALA A 26 -15.96 -9.87 6.64
CA ALA A 26 -16.15 -8.76 5.73
C ALA A 26 -15.12 -9.01 4.63
N GLU A 27 -15.55 -9.66 3.55
CA GLU A 27 -14.76 -9.68 2.32
C GLU A 27 -14.55 -8.22 1.90
N GLY A 28 -13.29 -7.82 1.78
CA GLY A 28 -12.91 -6.43 1.51
C GLY A 28 -13.19 -5.98 0.08
N TYR A 29 -13.82 -6.83 -0.73
CA TYR A 29 -14.17 -6.60 -2.12
C TYR A 29 -15.43 -7.40 -2.46
N PRO A 30 -16.31 -6.88 -3.34
CA PRO A 30 -17.46 -7.64 -3.82
C PRO A 30 -17.04 -8.68 -4.87
N GLU A 31 -17.63 -9.89 -4.86
CA GLU A 31 -17.39 -10.92 -5.89
C GLU A 31 -17.83 -10.43 -7.29
N GLU A 32 -18.81 -9.52 -7.36
CA GLU A 32 -19.20 -8.86 -8.60
C GLU A 32 -18.13 -7.94 -9.20
N ASP A 33 -17.12 -7.53 -8.42
CA ASP A 33 -16.01 -6.72 -8.92
C ASP A 33 -14.86 -7.58 -9.47
N LEU A 34 -14.98 -8.92 -9.50
CA LEU A 34 -13.96 -9.83 -10.02
C LEU A 34 -13.64 -9.57 -11.50
N VAL A 35 -12.38 -9.27 -11.79
CA VAL A 35 -11.87 -9.07 -13.15
C VAL A 35 -11.26 -10.38 -13.64
N VAL A 36 -12.04 -11.13 -14.42
CA VAL A 36 -11.66 -12.48 -14.90
C VAL A 36 -10.37 -12.46 -15.73
N ARG A 37 -10.23 -11.48 -16.63
CA ARG A 37 -9.03 -11.30 -17.48
C ARG A 37 -9.05 -9.91 -18.11
N LEU A 38 -7.87 -9.31 -18.27
CA LEU A 38 -7.70 -8.13 -19.10
C LEU A 38 -7.20 -8.48 -20.51
N PRO A 39 -7.64 -7.76 -21.57
CA PRO A 39 -7.14 -7.93 -22.93
C PRO A 39 -5.61 -7.93 -23.02
N GLY A 40 -5.00 -9.00 -23.57
CA GLY A 40 -3.54 -9.11 -23.66
C GLY A 40 -2.81 -9.43 -22.35
N GLN A 41 -3.51 -9.63 -21.24
CA GLN A 41 -2.91 -10.07 -19.99
C GLN A 41 -2.39 -11.51 -20.09
N PRO A 42 -1.14 -11.79 -19.67
CA PRO A 42 -0.66 -13.17 -19.55
C PRO A 42 -1.46 -13.94 -18.50
N LYS A 43 -1.38 -15.27 -18.49
CA LYS A 43 -2.03 -16.08 -17.46
C LYS A 43 -1.43 -15.74 -16.08
N VAL A 44 -2.26 -15.19 -15.19
CA VAL A 44 -1.90 -14.87 -13.81
C VAL A 44 -2.54 -15.88 -12.85
N LEU A 45 -1.92 -16.06 -11.68
CA LEU A 45 -2.38 -16.98 -10.63
C LEU A 45 -3.06 -16.25 -9.45
N PHE A 46 -3.10 -14.92 -9.50
CA PHE A 46 -3.74 -14.10 -8.48
C PHE A 46 -5.14 -13.66 -8.93
N ARG A 47 -6.02 -13.41 -7.97
CA ARG A 47 -7.32 -12.77 -8.21
C ARG A 47 -7.14 -11.26 -8.24
N GLN A 48 -7.93 -10.60 -9.08
CA GLN A 48 -7.90 -9.15 -9.23
C GLN A 48 -9.34 -8.63 -9.34
N TYR A 49 -9.60 -7.47 -8.76
CA TYR A 49 -10.93 -6.89 -8.59
C TYR A 49 -10.89 -5.41 -8.96
N ALA A 50 -11.93 -4.91 -9.61
CA ALA A 50 -12.02 -3.52 -10.01
C ALA A 50 -13.45 -3.01 -9.90
N GLY A 51 -13.60 -1.80 -9.38
CA GLY A 51 -14.91 -1.23 -9.15
C GLY A 51 -14.84 0.16 -8.54
N TYR A 52 -15.87 0.52 -7.79
CA TYR A 52 -16.01 1.83 -7.18
C TYR A 52 -16.28 1.71 -5.69
N VAL A 53 -15.54 2.48 -4.89
CA VAL A 53 -15.80 2.67 -3.47
C VAL A 53 -16.48 4.02 -3.29
N GLU A 54 -17.68 4.02 -2.72
CA GLU A 54 -18.40 5.26 -2.40
C GLU A 54 -17.69 5.99 -1.25
N VAL A 55 -17.30 7.25 -1.48
CA VAL A 55 -16.64 8.10 -0.48
C VAL A 55 -17.58 9.14 0.12
N ASP A 56 -18.66 9.50 -0.57
CA ASP A 56 -19.72 10.35 -0.04
C ASP A 56 -21.06 10.00 -0.69
N THR A 57 -21.91 9.32 0.07
CA THR A 57 -23.24 8.87 -0.35
C THR A 57 -24.21 10.02 -0.57
N LYS A 58 -24.00 11.18 0.05
CA LYS A 58 -24.88 12.35 -0.12
C LYS A 58 -24.64 13.06 -1.43
N THR A 59 -23.37 13.11 -1.87
CA THR A 59 -22.99 13.76 -3.14
C THR A 59 -22.76 12.78 -4.28
N GLY A 60 -22.90 11.47 -4.01
CA GLY A 60 -22.67 10.40 -4.99
C GLY A 60 -21.21 10.28 -5.43
N ARG A 61 -20.25 10.72 -4.61
CA ARG A 61 -18.82 10.67 -4.95
C ARG A 61 -18.29 9.28 -4.69
N SER A 62 -17.57 8.75 -5.67
CA SER A 62 -16.93 7.44 -5.60
C SER A 62 -15.50 7.51 -6.12
N LEU A 63 -14.64 6.64 -5.63
CA LEU A 63 -13.29 6.42 -6.13
C LEU A 63 -13.25 5.08 -6.87
N PHE A 64 -12.67 5.09 -8.08
CA PHE A 64 -12.34 3.86 -8.77
C PHE A 64 -11.17 3.17 -8.04
N TYR A 65 -11.25 1.86 -7.87
CA TYR A 65 -10.17 1.05 -7.31
C TYR A 65 -9.83 -0.12 -8.23
N TYR A 66 -8.57 -0.55 -8.16
CA TYR A 66 -8.11 -1.81 -8.73
C TYR A 66 -7.29 -2.53 -7.66
N PHE A 67 -7.76 -3.69 -7.24
CA PHE A 67 -7.21 -4.50 -6.16
C PHE A 67 -6.69 -5.83 -6.72
N VAL A 68 -5.54 -6.27 -6.22
CA VAL A 68 -4.92 -7.54 -6.58
C VAL A 68 -4.55 -8.28 -5.31
N GLU A 69 -4.94 -9.55 -5.21
CA GLU A 69 -4.58 -10.38 -4.08
C GLU A 69 -3.14 -10.89 -4.17
N ALA A 70 -2.52 -11.11 -3.01
CA ALA A 70 -1.26 -11.85 -2.98
C ALA A 70 -1.50 -13.28 -3.48
N ALA A 71 -0.62 -13.76 -4.36
CA ALA A 71 -0.74 -15.12 -4.92
C ALA A 71 -0.64 -16.23 -3.87
N THR A 72 -0.07 -15.95 -2.69
CA THR A 72 0.15 -16.91 -1.61
C THR A 72 -0.33 -16.34 -0.28
N GLN A 73 -1.26 -17.05 0.37
CA GLN A 73 -1.81 -16.71 1.70
C GLN A 73 -2.27 -15.24 1.82
N PRO A 74 -3.14 -14.73 0.91
CA PRO A 74 -3.57 -13.33 0.88
C PRO A 74 -4.14 -12.86 2.22
N GLU A 75 -4.85 -13.72 2.94
CA GLU A 75 -5.44 -13.47 4.26
C GLU A 75 -4.42 -13.13 5.36
N THR A 76 -3.15 -13.49 5.17
CA THR A 76 -2.06 -13.23 6.12
C THR A 76 -1.21 -12.01 5.76
N LYS A 77 -1.40 -11.43 4.56
CA LYS A 77 -0.55 -10.35 4.06
C LYS A 77 -1.14 -8.98 4.42
N PRO A 78 -0.29 -7.97 4.72
CA PRO A 78 -0.77 -6.62 4.95
C PRO A 78 -1.36 -6.03 3.66
N LEU A 79 -2.47 -5.30 3.78
CA LEU A 79 -3.01 -4.51 2.68
C LEU A 79 -2.03 -3.39 2.32
N THR A 80 -1.56 -3.37 1.08
CA THR A 80 -0.77 -2.26 0.54
C THR A 80 -1.69 -1.35 -0.27
N LEU A 81 -1.84 -0.11 0.19
CA LEU A 81 -2.60 0.92 -0.53
C LEU A 81 -1.65 1.76 -1.38
N TRP A 82 -1.85 1.76 -2.70
CA TRP A 82 -1.11 2.59 -3.64
C TRP A 82 -1.98 3.78 -4.08
N LEU A 83 -1.63 4.98 -3.64
CA LEU A 83 -2.29 6.22 -4.07
C LEU A 83 -1.35 6.95 -5.03
N ASN A 84 -1.75 7.02 -6.31
CA ASN A 84 -0.90 7.60 -7.36
C ASN A 84 -0.67 9.10 -7.16
N GLY A 85 0.56 9.54 -7.40
CA GLY A 85 0.95 10.92 -7.70
C GLY A 85 1.54 10.99 -9.10
N GLY A 86 1.19 12.00 -9.89
CA GLY A 86 1.58 12.09 -11.30
C GLY A 86 2.97 12.67 -11.50
N VAL A 87 3.92 11.83 -11.95
CA VAL A 87 5.08 12.24 -12.75
C VAL A 87 5.30 11.16 -13.80
N ASP A 88 5.24 11.53 -15.08
CA ASP A 88 5.36 10.58 -16.20
C ASP A 88 6.60 10.88 -17.04
N VAL A 89 7.24 9.82 -17.53
CA VAL A 89 8.11 9.84 -18.70
C VAL A 89 7.53 8.88 -19.75
N CYS A 90 7.05 9.45 -20.86
CA CYS A 90 6.88 8.80 -22.16
C CYS A 90 6.02 7.52 -22.28
N MET A 91 5.10 7.21 -21.35
CA MET A 91 4.14 6.09 -21.51
C MET A 91 2.68 6.56 -21.54
N THR A 92 2.44 7.82 -21.88
CA THR A 92 1.10 8.41 -21.83
C THR A 92 0.20 7.84 -22.93
N TYR A 93 0.72 7.57 -24.13
CA TYR A 93 -0.08 7.14 -25.28
C TYR A 93 -0.56 5.70 -25.16
N GLU A 94 0.32 4.75 -24.85
CA GLU A 94 0.02 3.33 -24.75
C GLU A 94 -1.01 3.07 -23.65
N ARG A 95 -0.82 3.72 -22.48
CA ARG A 95 -1.80 3.67 -21.40
C ARG A 95 -3.12 4.30 -21.80
N LYS A 96 -3.09 5.49 -22.42
CA LYS A 96 -4.31 6.15 -22.90
C LYS A 96 -5.05 5.26 -23.89
N PHE A 97 -4.37 4.66 -24.84
CA PHE A 97 -4.96 3.75 -25.82
C PHE A 97 -5.60 2.54 -25.11
N TYR A 98 -4.84 1.82 -24.30
CA TYR A 98 -5.29 0.59 -23.66
C TYR A 98 -6.49 0.81 -22.72
N PHE A 99 -6.44 1.81 -21.83
CA PHE A 99 -7.53 2.09 -20.89
C PHE A 99 -8.77 2.73 -21.53
N ASN A 100 -8.71 3.13 -22.81
CA ASN A 100 -9.87 3.56 -23.57
C ASN A 100 -10.47 2.47 -24.47
N LEU A 101 -9.91 1.26 -24.50
CA LEU A 101 -10.53 0.12 -25.17
C LEU A 101 -11.84 -0.29 -24.46
N PRO A 102 -12.98 -0.43 -25.18
CA PRO A 102 -14.25 -0.80 -24.58
C PRO A 102 -14.19 -2.10 -23.77
N GLU A 103 -13.48 -3.11 -24.28
CA GLU A 103 -13.27 -4.39 -23.63
C GLU A 103 -12.46 -4.30 -22.33
N VAL A 104 -11.49 -3.37 -22.26
CA VAL A 104 -10.71 -3.11 -21.05
C VAL A 104 -11.57 -2.39 -20.01
N GLN A 105 -12.33 -1.38 -20.42
CA GLN A 105 -13.24 -0.67 -19.51
C GLN A 105 -14.32 -1.59 -18.97
N HIS A 106 -14.89 -2.45 -19.82
CA HIS A 106 -15.86 -3.45 -19.40
C HIS A 106 -15.27 -4.43 -18.40
N ALA A 107 -14.08 -5.00 -18.69
CA ALA A 107 -13.40 -5.94 -17.80
C ALA A 107 -13.03 -5.32 -16.44
N LEU A 108 -12.69 -4.03 -16.39
CA LEU A 108 -12.40 -3.29 -15.15
C LEU A 108 -13.65 -2.74 -14.46
N HIS A 109 -14.84 -3.03 -15.00
CA HIS A 109 -16.10 -2.42 -14.56
C HIS A 109 -16.04 -0.89 -14.50
N ALA A 110 -15.23 -0.28 -15.35
CA ALA A 110 -15.06 1.16 -15.48
C ALA A 110 -16.10 1.75 -16.45
N ASN A 111 -16.29 3.07 -16.39
CA ASN A 111 -17.17 3.79 -17.32
C ASN A 111 -18.63 3.28 -17.33
N ARG A 112 -19.15 2.81 -16.18
CA ARG A 112 -20.50 2.21 -16.05
C ARG A 112 -21.62 3.16 -16.51
N THR A 113 -21.41 4.47 -16.40
CA THR A 113 -22.41 5.52 -16.71
C THR A 113 -22.26 6.14 -18.10
N ARG A 114 -21.32 5.67 -18.94
CA ARG A 114 -20.99 6.28 -20.25
C ARG A 114 -20.56 7.75 -20.12
N LEU A 115 -19.42 7.95 -19.47
CA LEU A 115 -18.77 9.24 -19.28
C LEU A 115 -18.56 9.95 -20.64
N PRO A 116 -18.79 11.27 -20.71
CA PRO A 116 -18.68 12.04 -21.95
C PRO A 116 -17.22 12.41 -22.29
N TYR A 117 -16.25 11.72 -21.72
CA TYR A 117 -14.83 11.98 -21.90
C TYR A 117 -14.02 10.70 -21.79
N GLU A 118 -12.86 10.69 -22.45
CA GLU A 118 -11.91 9.59 -22.41
C GLU A 118 -11.16 9.53 -21.09
N TRP A 119 -10.68 8.34 -20.75
CA TRP A 119 -9.71 8.16 -19.68
C TRP A 119 -8.40 8.86 -20.05
N SER A 120 -7.80 9.55 -19.08
CA SER A 120 -6.46 10.14 -19.17
C SER A 120 -5.70 9.95 -17.87
N MET A 121 -4.37 9.85 -17.94
CA MET A 121 -3.51 9.67 -16.76
C MET A 121 -3.60 10.85 -15.78
N CYS A 122 -3.63 12.06 -16.32
CA CYS A 122 -3.75 13.31 -15.57
C CYS A 122 -4.93 14.11 -16.12
N THR A 123 -5.56 14.92 -15.27
CA THR A 123 -6.67 15.79 -15.65
C THR A 123 -6.47 17.19 -15.08
N SER A 124 -6.74 18.21 -15.90
CA SER A 124 -6.80 19.61 -15.45
C SER A 124 -8.18 19.97 -14.87
N ARG A 125 -9.14 19.04 -14.90
CA ARG A 125 -10.51 19.26 -14.39
C ARG A 125 -10.59 19.22 -12.87
N VAL A 126 -9.65 18.53 -12.22
CA VAL A 126 -9.55 18.53 -10.76
C VAL A 126 -8.72 19.74 -10.36
N ASN A 127 -9.37 20.69 -9.67
CA ASN A 127 -8.71 21.89 -9.17
C ASN A 127 -8.27 21.67 -7.73
N TYR A 128 -6.99 21.34 -7.54
CA TYR A 128 -6.38 21.31 -6.21
C TYR A 128 -6.16 22.73 -5.72
N ARG A 129 -6.52 23.03 -4.47
CA ARG A 129 -6.21 24.34 -3.88
C ARG A 129 -4.71 24.37 -3.58
N GLY A 130 -4.02 25.42 -4.01
CA GLY A 130 -2.59 25.59 -3.70
C GLY A 130 -2.28 25.70 -2.20
N ILE A 131 -3.30 26.03 -1.39
CA ILE A 131 -3.18 25.98 0.07
C ILE A 131 -3.00 24.54 0.55
N ASP A 132 -3.73 23.59 -0.04
CA ASP A 132 -3.70 22.18 0.38
C ASP A 132 -2.33 21.55 0.08
N SER A 133 -1.68 21.92 -1.03
CA SER A 133 -0.34 21.43 -1.39
C SER A 133 0.77 21.92 -0.47
N ASN A 134 0.55 23.02 0.26
CA ASN A 134 1.52 23.58 1.20
C ASN A 134 1.36 23.00 2.61
N ILE A 135 0.34 22.17 2.86
CA ILE A 135 0.13 21.55 4.16
C ILE A 135 1.21 20.48 4.38
N SER A 136 1.97 20.66 5.46
CA SER A 136 2.99 19.69 5.86
C SER A 136 2.37 18.37 6.31
N MET A 137 2.91 17.26 5.81
CA MET A 137 2.54 15.91 6.24
C MET A 137 3.27 15.47 7.52
N LEU A 138 4.25 16.24 8.01
CA LEU A 138 5.04 15.88 9.19
C LEU A 138 4.20 15.66 10.46
N PRO A 139 3.21 16.50 10.80
CA PRO A 139 2.37 16.25 11.97
C PRO A 139 1.61 14.93 11.88
N LEU A 140 1.16 14.54 10.68
CA LEU A 140 0.47 13.27 10.47
C LEU A 140 1.44 12.09 10.60
N LEU A 141 2.61 12.16 9.94
CA LEU A 141 3.65 11.14 10.04
C LEU A 141 4.09 10.95 11.50
N LYS A 142 4.24 12.04 12.27
CA LYS A 142 4.56 12.00 13.70
C LYS A 142 3.52 11.20 14.48
N ARG A 143 2.22 11.45 14.26
CA ARG A 143 1.13 10.69 14.91
C ARG A 143 1.15 9.21 14.55
N ILE A 144 1.35 8.89 13.27
CA ILE A 144 1.44 7.49 12.78
C ILE A 144 2.59 6.75 13.48
N ILE A 145 3.77 7.37 13.54
CA ILE A 145 4.96 6.77 14.16
C ILE A 145 4.79 6.64 15.67
N GLN A 146 4.18 7.64 16.34
CA GLN A 146 3.89 7.59 17.78
C GLN A 146 2.94 6.44 18.14
N ASN A 147 2.01 6.10 17.25
CA ASN A 147 1.14 4.93 17.33
C ASN A 147 1.84 3.61 16.94
N LYS A 148 3.18 3.58 16.95
CA LYS A 148 4.01 2.39 16.72
C LYS A 148 3.83 1.74 15.36
N THR A 149 3.37 2.50 14.37
CA THR A 149 3.29 2.04 12.98
C THR A 149 4.64 2.26 12.30
N PRO A 150 5.30 1.22 11.77
CA PRO A 150 6.53 1.39 11.01
C PRO A 150 6.29 2.19 9.72
N VAL A 151 7.14 3.17 9.47
CA VAL A 151 7.08 4.06 8.30
C VAL A 151 8.37 3.94 7.51
N TRP A 152 8.24 3.61 6.23
CA TRP A 152 9.34 3.59 5.27
C TRP A 152 9.11 4.69 4.24
N ILE A 153 10.13 5.51 4.04
CA ILE A 153 10.13 6.58 3.03
C ILE A 153 11.31 6.31 2.13
N PHE A 154 11.08 6.32 0.82
CA PHE A 154 12.13 6.05 -0.15
C PHE A 154 12.14 7.05 -1.29
N SER A 155 13.29 7.17 -1.95
CA SER A 155 13.48 8.06 -3.09
C SER A 155 14.39 7.42 -4.15
N GLY A 156 14.13 7.71 -5.42
CA GLY A 156 15.11 7.49 -6.48
C GLY A 156 16.22 8.54 -6.38
N ASP A 157 17.48 8.12 -6.52
CA ASP A 157 18.62 9.04 -6.38
C ASP A 157 18.89 9.93 -7.62
N GLN A 158 18.15 9.73 -8.72
CA GLN A 158 18.19 10.53 -9.95
C GLN A 158 16.94 11.40 -10.15
N ASP A 159 16.05 11.51 -9.16
CA ASP A 159 14.90 12.40 -9.26
C ASP A 159 15.31 13.88 -9.05
N SER A 160 15.02 14.73 -10.03
CA SER A 160 15.23 16.17 -9.95
C SER A 160 13.97 16.95 -9.55
N ILE A 161 12.79 16.34 -9.61
CA ILE A 161 11.52 16.97 -9.22
C ILE A 161 11.41 17.00 -7.70
N ILE A 162 11.62 15.84 -7.05
CA ILE A 162 11.69 15.72 -5.59
C ILE A 162 13.03 15.05 -5.20
N PRO A 163 14.13 15.84 -5.14
CA PRO A 163 15.45 15.29 -4.87
C PRO A 163 15.54 14.60 -3.49
N PHE A 164 16.14 13.41 -3.45
CA PHE A 164 16.26 12.61 -2.23
C PHE A 164 16.95 13.35 -1.07
N LEU A 165 17.81 14.33 -1.37
CA LEU A 165 18.49 15.15 -0.36
C LEU A 165 17.51 15.93 0.52
N GLY A 166 16.46 16.50 -0.10
CA GLY A 166 15.42 17.24 0.63
C GLY A 166 14.64 16.30 1.55
N THR A 167 14.17 15.18 1.01
CA THR A 167 13.48 14.13 1.78
C THR A 167 14.36 13.63 2.93
N ARG A 168 15.64 13.35 2.69
CA ARG A 168 16.58 12.90 3.72
C ARG A 168 16.71 13.90 4.88
N THR A 169 16.80 15.19 4.58
CA THR A 169 16.88 16.23 5.61
C THR A 169 15.61 16.26 6.46
N ILE A 170 14.45 16.25 5.81
CA ILE A 170 13.14 16.24 6.48
C ILE A 170 13.00 15.01 7.40
N ILE A 171 13.43 13.82 6.95
CA ILE A 171 13.34 12.60 7.77
C ILE A 171 14.32 12.62 8.94
N ARG A 172 15.52 13.17 8.75
CA ARG A 172 16.49 13.36 9.84
C ARG A 172 15.94 14.31 10.92
N GLU A 173 15.30 15.40 10.52
CA GLU A 173 14.66 16.35 11.45
C GLU A 173 13.47 15.70 12.17
N LEU A 174 12.62 14.96 11.45
CA LEU A 174 11.53 14.22 12.07
C LEU A 174 12.03 13.18 13.09
N ALA A 175 13.11 12.47 12.79
CA ALA A 175 13.73 11.53 13.73
C ALA A 175 14.25 12.23 15.00
N HIS A 176 14.87 13.40 14.83
CA HIS A 176 15.31 14.24 15.94
C HIS A 176 14.12 14.71 16.79
N ASP A 177 13.04 15.21 16.19
CA ASP A 177 11.81 15.66 16.87
C ASP A 177 11.04 14.56 17.60
N LEU A 178 11.33 13.31 17.26
CA LEU A 178 10.80 12.10 17.89
C LEU A 178 11.74 11.53 18.96
N ASN A 179 12.90 12.17 19.20
CA ASN A 179 13.99 11.66 20.05
C ASN A 179 14.44 10.24 19.67
N PHE A 180 14.43 9.92 18.38
CA PHE A 180 14.91 8.62 17.91
C PHE A 180 16.42 8.64 17.75
N SER A 181 17.08 7.61 18.29
CA SER A 181 18.47 7.32 17.97
C SER A 181 18.56 6.63 16.61
N THR A 182 19.71 6.83 15.95
CA THR A 182 20.06 6.11 14.72
C THR A 182 20.27 4.63 15.04
N THR A 183 19.29 3.81 14.72
CA THR A 183 19.32 2.36 14.94
C THR A 183 20.08 1.60 13.85
N LEU A 184 20.22 2.21 12.67
CA LEU A 184 21.11 1.74 11.62
C LEU A 184 21.76 2.96 10.96
N PRO A 185 23.09 3.12 11.07
CA PRO A 185 23.78 4.23 10.42
C PRO A 185 23.71 4.10 8.89
N TYR A 186 23.90 5.22 8.22
CA TYR A 186 23.88 5.30 6.76
C TYR A 186 24.81 4.26 6.14
N ARG A 187 24.24 3.28 5.44
CA ARG A 187 24.99 2.22 4.77
C ARG A 187 24.36 1.86 3.44
N HIS A 188 25.12 1.18 2.60
CA HIS A 188 24.58 0.58 1.39
C HIS A 188 23.67 -0.61 1.72
N TRP A 189 22.74 -0.90 0.81
CA TRP A 189 22.01 -2.17 0.75
C TRP A 189 22.16 -2.80 -0.64
N TYR A 190 21.98 -4.12 -0.71
CA TYR A 190 22.33 -4.91 -1.88
C TYR A 190 21.13 -5.59 -2.53
N HIS A 191 21.25 -5.83 -3.84
CA HIS A 191 20.41 -6.74 -4.61
C HIS A 191 21.30 -7.43 -5.65
N ARG A 192 21.37 -8.77 -5.62
CA ARG A 192 22.17 -9.60 -6.56
C ARG A 192 23.60 -9.09 -6.72
N ASP A 193 24.35 -9.06 -5.61
CA ASP A 193 25.75 -8.61 -5.55
C ASP A 193 26.03 -7.15 -5.96
N GLN A 194 25.00 -6.36 -6.24
CA GLN A 194 25.12 -4.96 -6.62
C GLN A 194 24.56 -4.05 -5.54
N VAL A 195 25.21 -2.91 -5.34
CA VAL A 195 24.67 -1.84 -4.49
C VAL A 195 23.38 -1.34 -5.11
N ALA A 196 22.28 -1.58 -4.40
CA ALA A 196 20.94 -1.21 -4.83
C ALA A 196 20.52 0.17 -4.32
N GLY A 197 21.23 0.71 -3.32
CA GLY A 197 21.10 2.06 -2.82
C GLY A 197 21.63 2.20 -1.40
N TRP A 198 21.10 3.17 -0.64
CA TRP A 198 21.50 3.43 0.74
C TRP A 198 20.31 3.44 1.69
N VAL A 199 20.54 3.15 2.96
CA VAL A 199 19.50 3.08 3.99
C VAL A 199 20.01 3.64 5.32
N THR A 200 19.12 4.32 6.03
CA THR A 200 19.28 4.74 7.43
C THR A 200 18.00 4.40 8.19
N GLU A 201 18.12 3.94 9.43
CA GLU A 201 16.96 3.65 10.28
C GLU A 201 17.06 4.39 11.62
N TYR A 202 15.92 4.85 12.10
CA TYR A 202 15.75 5.57 13.35
C TYR A 202 14.69 4.88 14.21
N GLY A 203 15.03 4.60 15.47
CA GLY A 203 14.09 4.04 16.46
C GLY A 203 13.40 2.74 16.06
N LYS A 204 13.94 1.97 15.08
CA LYS A 204 13.32 0.79 14.44
C LYS A 204 11.94 1.02 13.79
N LEU A 205 11.44 2.26 13.76
CA LEU A 205 10.11 2.61 13.28
C LEU A 205 10.15 3.52 12.07
N LEU A 206 11.24 4.25 11.84
CA LEU A 206 11.39 5.17 10.72
C LEU A 206 12.58 4.77 9.88
N THR A 207 12.33 4.41 8.62
CA THR A 207 13.37 4.00 7.66
C THR A 207 13.37 4.97 6.49
N PHE A 208 14.55 5.47 6.13
CA PHE A 208 14.78 6.17 4.88
C PHE A 208 15.70 5.36 3.97
N ALA A 209 15.26 5.11 2.74
CA ALA A 209 16.05 4.38 1.75
C ALA A 209 16.14 5.13 0.42
N THR A 210 17.27 5.02 -0.26
CA THR A 210 17.41 5.42 -1.66
C THR A 210 17.50 4.19 -2.55
N VAL A 211 17.04 4.34 -3.79
CA VAL A 211 17.22 3.34 -4.85
C VAL A 211 18.14 3.90 -5.91
N ARG A 212 19.32 3.30 -6.04
CA ARG A 212 20.38 3.74 -6.94
C ARG A 212 19.94 3.62 -8.39
N GLY A 213 20.12 4.67 -9.18
CA GLY A 213 19.80 4.71 -10.60
C GLY A 213 18.29 4.75 -10.90
N ALA A 214 17.46 5.07 -9.91
CA ALA A 214 16.03 5.29 -10.09
C ALA A 214 15.72 6.80 -10.08
N ALA A 215 14.75 7.21 -10.91
CA ALA A 215 14.19 8.56 -10.90
C ALA A 215 12.90 8.61 -10.05
N HIS A 216 11.99 9.55 -10.36
CA HIS A 216 10.74 9.73 -9.61
C HIS A 216 9.89 8.45 -9.52
N MET A 217 9.67 7.77 -10.65
CA MET A 217 8.99 6.48 -10.70
C MET A 217 9.98 5.35 -10.42
N VAL A 218 10.27 5.09 -9.14
CA VAL A 218 11.28 4.10 -8.73
C VAL A 218 11.04 2.69 -9.29
N PRO A 219 9.82 2.11 -9.24
CA PRO A 219 9.58 0.79 -9.83
C PRO A 219 9.71 0.75 -11.35
N TYR A 220 9.56 1.89 -12.03
CA TYR A 220 9.80 1.99 -13.47
C TYR A 220 11.30 1.98 -13.78
N GLY A 221 12.08 2.84 -13.10
CA GLY A 221 13.52 2.95 -13.35
C GLY A 221 14.35 1.77 -12.85
N GLN A 222 13.95 1.15 -11.74
CA GLN A 222 14.68 0.04 -11.10
C GLN A 222 13.73 -1.04 -10.56
N PRO A 223 13.02 -1.78 -11.42
CA PRO A 223 11.93 -2.69 -11.02
C PRO A 223 12.37 -3.78 -10.05
N ALA A 224 13.50 -4.45 -10.32
CA ALA A 224 13.98 -5.53 -9.46
C ALA A 224 14.38 -5.05 -8.05
N ARG A 225 15.00 -3.87 -7.96
CA ARG A 225 15.38 -3.24 -6.68
C ARG A 225 14.16 -2.77 -5.92
N ALA A 226 13.19 -2.16 -6.62
CA ALA A 226 11.93 -1.72 -6.02
C ALA A 226 11.12 -2.89 -5.46
N LEU A 227 11.02 -3.99 -6.21
CA LEU A 227 10.34 -5.20 -5.75
C LEU A 227 11.02 -5.82 -4.53
N HIS A 228 12.36 -5.90 -4.53
CA HIS A 228 13.10 -6.41 -3.37
C HIS A 228 12.90 -5.54 -2.12
N MET A 229 12.91 -4.21 -2.27
CA MET A 229 12.62 -3.27 -1.19
C MET A 229 11.18 -3.41 -0.67
N PHE A 230 10.20 -3.49 -1.58
CA PHE A 230 8.79 -3.69 -1.23
C PHE A 230 8.58 -5.01 -0.49
N SER A 231 9.19 -6.08 -0.99
CA SER A 231 9.19 -7.41 -0.37
C SER A 231 9.77 -7.40 1.06
N CYS A 232 10.87 -6.68 1.28
CA CYS A 232 11.43 -6.48 2.62
C CYS A 232 10.44 -5.74 3.53
N PHE A 233 9.84 -4.65 3.04
CA PHE A 233 8.87 -3.86 3.79
C PHE A 233 7.65 -4.69 4.23
N VAL A 234 6.97 -5.38 3.31
CA VAL A 234 5.77 -6.17 3.63
C VAL A 234 6.05 -7.37 4.53
N ARG A 235 7.28 -7.89 4.51
CA ARG A 235 7.73 -8.99 5.39
C ARG A 235 8.33 -8.49 6.70
N GLY A 236 8.38 -7.18 6.95
CA GLY A 236 9.00 -6.60 8.14
C GLY A 236 10.50 -6.91 8.25
N ARG A 237 11.17 -7.15 7.12
CA ARG A 237 12.61 -7.48 7.05
C ARG A 237 13.42 -6.22 6.76
N ARG A 238 14.63 -6.20 7.33
CA ARG A 238 15.60 -5.15 7.05
C ARG A 238 16.16 -5.28 5.63
N LEU A 239 16.48 -4.16 4.98
CA LEU A 239 17.18 -4.18 3.70
C LEU A 239 18.55 -4.89 3.84
N PRO A 240 18.93 -5.81 2.93
CA PRO A 240 20.13 -6.64 3.10
C PRO A 240 21.42 -5.82 3.19
N ASN A 241 22.37 -6.31 3.99
CA ASN A 241 23.72 -5.73 4.14
C ASN A 241 24.82 -6.57 3.47
N ASN A 242 24.46 -7.72 2.92
CA ASN A 242 25.35 -8.63 2.25
C ASN A 242 24.83 -8.90 0.84
N THR A 243 25.68 -9.52 0.04
CA THR A 243 25.34 -9.85 -1.34
C THR A 243 24.56 -11.16 -1.47
N HIS A 244 24.51 -11.96 -0.40
CA HIS A 244 23.83 -13.24 -0.39
C HIS A 244 22.31 -13.03 -0.47
N TYR A 245 21.75 -13.39 -1.62
CA TYR A 245 20.31 -13.50 -1.78
C TYR A 245 19.82 -14.64 -0.88
N PRO A 246 18.88 -14.42 0.05
CA PRO A 246 18.14 -15.55 0.60
C PRO A 246 17.31 -16.10 -0.55
N ASP A 247 17.47 -17.37 -0.88
CA ASP A 247 16.64 -18.04 -1.89
C ASP A 247 15.16 -17.77 -1.58
N ASP A 248 14.45 -17.20 -2.56
CA ASP A 248 13.01 -16.97 -2.47
C ASP A 248 12.31 -18.34 -2.53
N GLY A 249 12.18 -18.99 -1.37
CA GLY A 249 11.29 -20.13 -1.12
C GLY A 249 9.85 -19.69 -0.92
#